data_AF-A0A9D9D2T9-F1
#
_entry.id   AF-A0A9D9D2T9-F1
#
_cell.length_a   1.000
_cell.length_b   1.000
_cell.length_c   1.000
_cell.angle_alpha   90.00
_cell.angle_beta   90.00
_cell.angle_gamma   90.00
#
_symmetry.space_group_name_H-M   'P 1'
#
loop_
_entity.id
_entity.type
_entity.pdbx_description
1 polymer ?
#
loop_
_entity_poly.entity_id
_entity_poly.type
_entity_poly.pdbx_seq_one_letter_code
_entity_poly.pdbx_strand_id
1 'polypeptide(L)'
;MKIYIDGKGTEVRQEETLLEICRRNGIPVPSLCYAEGAVHRPSCMVCMVMDEATGQMLPSCSTHPAEGMRIVATGAEVSEMRALAVDLLLSDHRADCEAPCTTVCPQHLNVEGVLSWYDQGDYARARSLLAAVFPLPETGCGDCKAPCEKVCRRGTVDSAVSIREILRRLAEMDIPVTADPAGREVPDKAAFSSRLGAFSPAEKLRLARDTKTPSRCLHCACLARHDCRLRDAATAFGLRTPEFGVRSELPFKERRTVAGCLVFEPAKCIHCGLCVYNTEDGFTFRGRGFSMQVVLPEESRGHVREDVAALCPTGALCLEG
;
A
#
# COMPACT_ATOMS: atom_id res chain seq x y z
N MET A 1 0.81 -39.00 -3.83
CA MET A 1 2.17 -38.97 -4.43
C MET A 1 3.15 -38.38 -3.44
N LYS A 2 4.46 -38.61 -3.60
CA LYS A 2 5.48 -38.06 -2.71
C LYS A 2 6.39 -37.08 -3.44
N ILE A 3 6.60 -35.92 -2.82
CA ILE A 3 7.59 -34.92 -3.27
C ILE A 3 8.54 -34.59 -2.11
N TYR A 4 9.61 -33.83 -2.38
CA TYR A 4 10.54 -33.36 -1.37
C TYR A 4 10.58 -31.84 -1.38
N ILE A 5 10.35 -31.21 -0.24
CA ILE A 5 10.48 -29.75 -0.07
C ILE A 5 11.57 -29.49 0.95
N ASP A 6 12.61 -28.76 0.57
CA ASP A 6 13.81 -28.53 1.39
C ASP A 6 14.37 -29.84 1.98
N GLY A 7 14.43 -30.88 1.15
CA GLY A 7 14.87 -32.23 1.52
C GLY A 7 13.86 -33.07 2.33
N LYS A 8 12.75 -32.48 2.80
CA LYS A 8 11.73 -33.19 3.58
C LYS A 8 10.68 -33.84 2.68
N GLY A 9 10.59 -35.16 2.76
CA GLY A 9 9.56 -35.94 2.08
C GLY A 9 8.16 -35.57 2.56
N THR A 10 7.28 -35.20 1.63
CA THR A 10 5.94 -34.69 1.89
C THR A 10 4.93 -35.42 1.03
N GLU A 11 3.87 -35.95 1.67
CA GLU A 11 2.73 -36.52 0.95
C GLU A 11 1.80 -35.40 0.48
N VAL A 12 1.42 -35.47 -0.80
CA VAL A 12 0.65 -34.43 -1.47
C VAL A 12 -0.43 -35.01 -2.37
N ARG A 13 -1.46 -34.20 -2.59
CA ARG A 13 -2.53 -34.48 -3.55
C ARG A 13 -2.27 -33.71 -4.84
N GLN A 14 -2.82 -34.18 -5.96
CA GLN A 14 -2.49 -33.63 -7.29
C GLN A 14 -3.16 -32.30 -7.59
N GLU A 15 -4.30 -32.05 -6.96
CA GLU A 15 -5.06 -30.82 -7.04
C GLU A 15 -4.42 -29.65 -6.28
N GLU A 16 -3.55 -29.93 -5.31
CA GLU A 16 -2.86 -28.89 -4.55
C GLU A 16 -1.78 -28.21 -5.41
N THR A 17 -1.55 -26.93 -5.16
CA THR A 17 -0.40 -26.19 -5.69
C THR A 17 0.80 -26.33 -4.75
N LEU A 18 2.02 -26.13 -5.27
CA LEU A 18 3.23 -26.09 -4.44
C LEU A 18 3.13 -25.03 -3.32
N LEU A 19 2.43 -23.92 -3.56
CA LEU A 19 2.21 -22.86 -2.56
C LEU A 19 1.40 -23.38 -1.37
N GLU A 20 0.27 -24.04 -1.64
CA GLU A 20 -0.61 -24.61 -0.61
C GLU A 20 0.13 -25.69 0.19
N ILE A 21 0.86 -26.55 -0.52
CA ILE A 21 1.68 -27.60 0.10
C ILE A 21 2.74 -26.98 1.02
N CYS A 22 3.48 -25.96 0.56
CA CYS A 22 4.48 -25.29 1.39
C CYS A 22 3.84 -24.69 2.66
N ARG A 23 2.74 -23.95 2.50
CA ARG A 23 2.08 -23.25 3.61
C ARG A 23 1.52 -24.21 4.66
N ARG A 24 0.84 -25.29 4.25
CA ARG A 24 0.31 -26.28 5.22
C ARG A 24 1.41 -27.07 5.93
N ASN A 25 2.63 -27.08 5.39
CA ASN A 25 3.81 -27.70 6.03
C ASN A 25 4.65 -26.69 6.83
N GLY A 26 4.14 -25.49 7.06
CA GLY A 26 4.79 -24.47 7.89
C GLY A 26 5.89 -23.67 7.18
N ILE A 27 5.95 -23.73 5.84
CA ILE A 27 6.89 -22.93 5.03
C ILE A 27 6.12 -21.71 4.49
N PRO A 28 6.34 -20.51 5.04
CA PRO A 28 5.53 -19.32 4.72
C PRO A 28 5.95 -18.69 3.40
N VAL A 29 5.68 -19.35 2.27
CA VAL A 29 5.95 -18.79 0.95
C VAL A 29 5.05 -17.56 0.72
N PRO A 30 5.62 -16.37 0.45
CA PRO A 30 4.85 -15.15 0.28
C PRO A 30 4.17 -15.11 -1.08
N SER A 31 3.10 -14.33 -1.19
CA SER A 31 2.42 -14.06 -2.46
C SER A 31 1.69 -12.74 -2.40
N LEU A 32 1.55 -12.06 -3.55
CA LEU A 32 0.79 -10.80 -3.66
C LEU A 32 -0.40 -10.94 -4.60
N CYS A 33 -0.24 -11.63 -5.73
CA CYS A 33 -1.31 -11.88 -6.70
C CYS A 33 -2.16 -13.12 -6.41
N TYR A 34 -2.04 -13.73 -5.23
CA TYR A 34 -2.82 -14.89 -4.80
C TYR A 34 -3.62 -14.54 -3.54
N ALA A 35 -4.89 -14.96 -3.54
CA ALA A 35 -5.75 -14.98 -2.37
C ALA A 35 -6.54 -16.30 -2.40
N GLU A 36 -6.78 -16.90 -1.24
CA GLU A 36 -7.51 -18.17 -1.14
C GLU A 36 -8.93 -18.01 -1.69
N GLY A 37 -9.36 -18.96 -2.53
CA GLY A 37 -10.66 -18.91 -3.22
C GLY A 37 -10.76 -17.93 -4.39
N ALA A 38 -9.75 -17.09 -4.62
CA ALA A 38 -9.75 -16.12 -5.72
C ALA A 38 -9.10 -16.68 -7.00
N VAL A 39 -9.65 -16.30 -8.15
CA VAL A 39 -9.03 -16.55 -9.46
C VAL A 39 -7.81 -15.66 -9.62
N HIS A 40 -6.69 -16.23 -10.05
CA HIS A 40 -5.47 -15.46 -10.25
C HIS A 40 -4.61 -15.99 -11.40
N ARG A 41 -3.58 -15.20 -11.73
CA ARG A 41 -2.46 -15.58 -12.62
C ARG A 41 -1.15 -15.29 -11.91
N PRO A 42 -0.07 -16.04 -12.17
CA PRO A 42 1.24 -15.85 -11.51
C PRO A 42 1.94 -14.60 -12.07
N SER A 43 1.46 -13.41 -11.72
CA SER A 43 1.97 -12.12 -12.21
C SER A 43 3.04 -11.52 -11.29
N CYS A 44 2.91 -11.68 -9.97
CA CYS A 44 3.82 -11.02 -9.01
C CYS A 44 5.17 -11.72 -8.84
N MET A 45 5.29 -13.01 -9.17
CA MET A 45 6.50 -13.83 -8.99
C MET A 45 7.10 -13.86 -7.56
N VAL A 46 6.38 -13.38 -6.54
CA VAL A 46 6.84 -13.40 -5.14
C VAL A 46 6.78 -14.80 -4.53
N CYS A 47 5.98 -15.70 -5.10
CA CYS A 47 5.81 -17.08 -4.63
C CYS A 47 6.85 -18.07 -5.21
N MET A 48 7.91 -17.58 -5.85
CA MET A 48 8.89 -18.44 -6.53
C MET A 48 9.50 -19.48 -5.61
N VAL A 49 9.66 -20.70 -6.12
CA VAL A 49 10.40 -21.81 -5.55
C VAL A 49 11.30 -22.39 -6.64
N MET A 50 12.37 -23.09 -6.27
CA MET A 50 13.30 -23.65 -7.25
C MET A 50 13.10 -25.16 -7.38
N ASP A 51 13.10 -25.68 -8.60
CA ASP A 51 13.26 -27.10 -8.85
C ASP A 51 14.74 -27.49 -8.73
N GLU A 52 15.07 -28.32 -7.77
CA GLU A 52 16.45 -28.75 -7.48
C GLU A 52 17.07 -29.53 -8.65
N ALA A 53 16.26 -30.24 -9.44
CA ALA A 53 16.77 -31.07 -10.54
C ALA A 53 17.19 -30.24 -11.75
N THR A 54 16.50 -29.13 -12.01
CA THR A 54 16.71 -28.29 -13.21
C THR A 54 17.31 -26.93 -12.92
N GLY A 55 17.29 -26.48 -11.65
CA GLY A 55 17.62 -25.12 -11.25
C GLY A 55 16.57 -24.08 -11.68
N GLN A 56 15.41 -24.52 -12.20
CA GLN A 56 14.40 -23.61 -12.70
C GLN A 56 13.58 -22.98 -11.56
N MET A 57 13.36 -21.66 -11.65
CA MET A 57 12.42 -20.96 -10.78
C MET A 57 10.98 -21.14 -11.26
N LEU A 58 10.12 -21.59 -10.37
CA LEU A 58 8.72 -21.95 -10.63
C LEU A 58 7.78 -21.13 -9.74
N PRO A 59 6.69 -20.57 -10.29
CA PRO A 59 5.67 -19.91 -9.48
C PRO A 59 4.84 -20.94 -8.70
N SER A 60 5.11 -21.09 -7.40
CA SER A 60 4.47 -22.13 -6.59
C SER A 60 2.94 -22.03 -6.53
N CYS A 61 2.35 -20.85 -6.76
CA CYS A 61 0.90 -20.63 -6.72
C CYS A 61 0.13 -21.24 -7.90
N SER A 62 0.82 -21.64 -8.97
CA SER A 62 0.22 -22.23 -10.18
C SER A 62 0.87 -23.54 -10.61
N THR A 63 1.94 -23.96 -9.94
CA THR A 63 2.62 -25.22 -10.24
C THR A 63 2.04 -26.34 -9.38
N HIS A 64 1.62 -27.42 -10.04
CA HIS A 64 1.17 -28.65 -9.38
C HIS A 64 2.34 -29.61 -9.15
N PRO A 65 2.32 -30.41 -8.08
CA PRO A 65 3.35 -31.39 -7.79
C PRO A 65 3.35 -32.54 -8.81
N ALA A 66 4.54 -33.06 -9.11
CA ALA A 66 4.73 -34.31 -9.83
C ALA A 66 5.47 -35.31 -8.93
N GLU A 67 5.21 -36.61 -9.09
CA GLU A 67 5.86 -37.66 -8.29
C GLU A 67 7.39 -37.53 -8.35
N GLY A 68 8.04 -37.56 -7.18
CA GLY A 68 9.49 -37.46 -7.06
C GLY A 68 10.07 -36.05 -7.21
N MET A 69 9.25 -35.02 -7.45
CA MET A 69 9.70 -33.63 -7.58
C MET A 69 10.45 -33.16 -6.32
N ARG A 70 11.53 -32.39 -6.51
CA ARG A 70 12.38 -31.85 -5.43
C ARG A 70 12.40 -30.33 -5.52
N ILE A 71 11.83 -29.68 -4.52
CA ILE A 71 11.62 -28.25 -4.49
C ILE A 71 12.43 -27.62 -3.36
N VAL A 72 13.18 -26.59 -3.68
CA VAL A 72 13.79 -25.69 -2.70
C VAL A 72 12.85 -24.49 -2.54
N ALA A 73 12.23 -24.38 -1.36
CA ALA A 73 11.31 -23.31 -1.01
C ALA A 73 11.94 -22.29 -0.06
N THR A 74 13.01 -22.68 0.65
CA THR A 74 13.83 -21.83 1.52
C THR A 74 15.29 -21.86 1.08
N GLY A 75 15.97 -20.71 1.16
CA GLY A 75 17.37 -20.59 0.73
C GLY A 75 17.70 -19.19 0.22
N ALA A 76 19.00 -18.91 0.08
CA ALA A 76 19.50 -17.61 -0.34
C ALA A 76 19.03 -17.25 -1.75
N GLU A 77 19.24 -18.13 -2.73
CA GLU A 77 18.86 -17.91 -4.13
C GLU A 77 17.35 -17.66 -4.31
N VAL A 78 16.52 -18.47 -3.63
CA VAL A 78 15.06 -18.27 -3.64
C VAL A 78 14.68 -16.94 -2.98
N SER A 79 15.33 -16.58 -1.87
CA SER A 79 15.08 -15.31 -1.20
C SER A 79 15.50 -14.11 -2.05
N GLU A 80 16.64 -14.18 -2.73
CA GLU A 80 17.15 -13.13 -3.62
C GLU A 80 16.21 -12.90 -4.80
N MET A 81 15.75 -13.99 -5.44
CA MET A 81 14.79 -13.89 -6.54
C MET A 81 13.44 -13.32 -6.11
N ARG A 82 12.96 -13.66 -4.91
CA ARG A 82 11.72 -13.06 -4.35
C ARG A 82 11.92 -11.59 -4.01
N ALA A 83 13.07 -11.21 -3.44
CA ALA A 83 13.42 -9.83 -3.15
C ALA A 83 13.46 -9.00 -4.45
N LEU A 84 14.09 -9.52 -5.50
CA LEU A 84 14.13 -8.90 -6.83
C LEU A 84 12.73 -8.72 -7.42
N ALA A 85 11.86 -9.72 -7.28
CA ALA A 85 10.47 -9.60 -7.73
C ALA A 85 9.72 -8.48 -7.00
N VAL A 86 9.85 -8.39 -5.67
CA VAL A 86 9.25 -7.30 -4.89
C VAL A 86 9.84 -5.94 -5.30
N ASP A 87 11.16 -5.85 -5.50
CA ASP A 87 11.83 -4.62 -5.91
C ASP A 87 11.33 -4.09 -7.26
N LEU A 88 11.13 -5.01 -8.22
CA LEU A 88 10.55 -4.66 -9.51
C LEU A 88 9.10 -4.17 -9.38
N LEU A 89 8.28 -4.80 -8.55
CA LEU A 89 6.91 -4.33 -8.29
C LEU A 89 6.88 -2.95 -7.64
N LEU A 90 7.86 -2.66 -6.77
CA LEU A 90 8.02 -1.34 -6.16
C LEU A 90 8.43 -0.26 -7.18
N SER A 91 9.03 -0.63 -8.32
CA SER A 91 9.35 0.32 -9.39
C SER A 91 8.10 0.87 -10.09
N ASP A 92 7.00 0.09 -10.14
CA ASP A 92 5.72 0.51 -10.70
C ASP A 92 4.74 1.08 -9.66
N HIS A 93 5.11 1.02 -8.36
CA HIS A 93 4.29 1.48 -7.25
C HIS A 93 4.73 2.86 -6.74
N ARG A 94 3.78 3.81 -6.63
CA ARG A 94 4.04 5.17 -6.16
C ARG A 94 3.07 5.56 -5.04
N ALA A 95 3.58 5.61 -3.81
CA ALA A 95 2.85 6.04 -2.62
C ALA A 95 3.81 6.61 -1.56
N ASP A 96 3.30 7.44 -0.65
CA ASP A 96 3.93 7.63 0.66
C ASP A 96 3.24 6.63 1.61
N CYS A 97 3.97 5.62 2.10
CA CYS A 97 3.39 4.67 3.07
C CYS A 97 2.97 5.42 4.34
N GLU A 98 3.83 6.33 4.81
CA GLU A 98 3.62 7.16 5.98
C GLU A 98 3.59 8.64 5.58
N ALA A 99 2.72 9.44 6.21
CA ALA A 99 2.70 10.87 5.94
C ALA A 99 4.00 11.53 6.41
N PRO A 100 4.72 12.30 5.57
CA PRO A 100 5.97 12.94 6.00
C PRO A 100 5.74 13.89 7.18
N CYS A 101 4.61 14.59 7.23
CA CYS A 101 4.24 15.46 8.33
C CYS A 101 4.06 14.72 9.68
N THR A 102 3.53 13.49 9.66
CA THR A 102 3.44 12.63 10.84
C THR A 102 4.82 12.14 11.25
N THR A 103 5.62 11.62 10.29
CA THR A 103 6.92 11.02 10.59
C THR A 103 7.94 11.97 11.22
N VAL A 104 7.89 13.27 10.89
CA VAL A 104 8.80 14.27 11.45
C VAL A 104 8.29 14.95 12.71
N CYS A 105 7.06 14.64 13.15
CA CYS A 105 6.50 15.23 14.35
C CYS A 105 7.24 14.68 15.58
N PRO A 106 7.92 15.53 16.39
CA PRO A 106 8.65 15.07 17.58
C PRO A 106 7.73 14.45 18.64
N GLN A 107 6.43 14.76 18.57
CA GLN A 107 5.41 14.27 19.48
C GLN A 107 4.63 13.08 18.90
N HIS A 108 4.98 12.62 17.70
CA HIS A 108 4.31 11.51 17.01
C HIS A 108 2.81 11.75 16.79
N LEU A 109 2.42 13.01 16.57
CA LEU A 109 1.04 13.33 16.17
C LEU A 109 0.75 12.76 14.79
N ASN A 110 -0.38 12.08 14.65
CA ASN A 110 -0.98 11.73 13.38
C ASN A 110 -1.53 12.99 12.70
N VAL A 111 -0.61 13.78 12.11
CA VAL A 111 -0.93 15.06 11.49
C VAL A 111 -1.88 14.87 10.30
N GLU A 112 -1.66 13.83 9.50
CA GLU A 112 -2.50 13.56 8.33
C GLU A 112 -3.94 13.22 8.74
N GLY A 113 -4.13 12.37 9.76
CA GLY A 113 -5.45 12.05 10.29
C GLY A 113 -6.18 13.27 10.86
N VAL A 114 -5.47 14.17 11.56
CA VAL A 114 -6.06 15.44 12.02
C VAL A 114 -6.54 16.28 10.84
N LEU A 115 -5.73 16.41 9.78
CA LEU A 115 -6.10 17.18 8.59
C LEU A 115 -7.26 16.52 7.82
N SER A 116 -7.33 15.18 7.81
CA SER A 116 -8.44 14.43 7.21
C SER A 116 -9.77 14.75 7.89
N TRP A 117 -9.85 14.64 9.22
CA TRP A 117 -11.07 15.00 9.96
C TRP A 117 -11.40 16.49 9.86
N TYR A 118 -10.39 17.36 9.88
CA TYR A 118 -10.58 18.79 9.66
C TYR A 118 -11.22 19.09 8.29
N ASP A 119 -10.76 18.42 7.23
CA ASP A 119 -11.28 18.61 5.88
C ASP A 119 -12.70 18.07 5.69
N GLN A 120 -13.11 17.10 6.51
CA GLN A 120 -14.47 16.59 6.59
C GLN A 120 -15.40 17.45 7.47
N GLY A 121 -14.85 18.43 8.20
CA GLY A 121 -15.59 19.27 9.14
C GLY A 121 -15.89 18.59 10.49
N ASP A 122 -15.37 17.38 10.73
CA ASP A 122 -15.47 16.71 12.02
C ASP A 122 -14.36 17.19 12.96
N TYR A 123 -14.53 18.43 13.44
CA TYR A 123 -13.56 19.07 14.33
C TYR A 123 -13.45 18.35 15.68
N ALA A 124 -14.50 17.63 16.11
CA ALA A 124 -14.48 16.86 17.35
C ALA A 124 -13.49 15.68 17.24
N ARG A 125 -13.54 14.91 16.15
CA ARG A 125 -12.55 13.85 15.88
C ARG A 125 -11.16 14.42 15.66
N ALA A 126 -11.03 15.51 14.89
CA ALA A 126 -9.74 16.17 14.68
C ALA A 126 -9.08 16.61 16.01
N ARG A 127 -9.86 17.21 16.92
CA ARG A 127 -9.39 17.64 18.25
C ARG A 127 -9.09 16.45 19.17
N SER A 128 -9.83 15.35 19.03
CA SER A 128 -9.61 14.10 19.79
C SER A 128 -8.26 13.46 19.49
N LEU A 129 -7.83 13.47 18.22
CA LEU A 129 -6.48 13.04 17.83
C LEU A 129 -5.40 13.95 18.42
N LEU A 130 -5.63 15.27 18.45
CA LEU A 130 -4.69 16.23 19.04
C LEU A 130 -4.50 15.99 20.54
N ALA A 131 -5.60 15.76 21.27
CA ALA A 131 -5.59 15.52 22.71
C ALA A 131 -4.90 14.20 23.12
N ALA A 132 -4.74 13.25 22.20
CA ALA A 132 -3.97 12.03 22.43
C ALA A 132 -2.47 12.28 22.64
N VAL A 133 -1.98 13.40 22.12
CA VAL A 133 -0.56 13.76 22.14
C VAL A 133 -0.30 14.93 23.08
N PHE A 134 -1.20 15.89 23.14
CA PHE A 134 -1.09 17.08 23.97
C PHE A 134 -2.17 17.08 25.05
N PRO A 135 -1.82 16.83 26.33
CA PRO A 135 -2.78 16.90 27.44
C PRO A 135 -3.45 18.26 27.60
N LEU A 136 -2.74 19.33 27.21
CA LEU A 136 -3.24 20.70 27.09
C LEU A 136 -3.08 21.16 25.64
N PRO A 137 -4.05 20.86 24.75
CA PRO A 137 -3.96 21.12 23.32
C PRO A 137 -3.60 22.58 22.98
N GLU A 138 -4.08 23.54 23.77
CA GLU A 138 -3.83 24.98 23.62
C GLU A 138 -2.35 25.37 23.79
N THR A 139 -1.58 24.56 24.52
CA THR A 139 -0.13 24.72 24.63
C THR A 139 0.61 23.97 23.50
N GLY A 140 -0.09 23.04 22.86
CA GLY A 140 0.41 22.24 21.76
C GLY A 140 0.77 23.11 20.56
N CYS A 141 1.94 22.86 19.98
CA CYS A 141 2.42 23.52 18.77
C CYS A 141 2.68 25.05 18.87
N GLY A 142 2.53 25.71 20.03
CA GLY A 142 2.76 27.15 20.20
C GLY A 142 4.19 27.58 19.85
N ASP A 143 5.19 26.91 20.44
CA ASP A 143 6.62 27.21 20.23
C ASP A 143 7.23 26.36 19.10
N CYS A 144 6.39 25.54 18.46
CA CYS A 144 6.82 24.58 17.46
C CYS A 144 7.39 25.28 16.23
N LYS A 145 8.55 24.78 15.76
CA LYS A 145 9.21 25.23 14.52
C LYS A 145 8.59 24.63 13.25
N ALA A 146 7.42 24.02 13.37
CA ALA A 146 6.61 23.43 12.29
C ALA A 146 7.42 22.52 11.34
N PRO A 147 8.10 21.46 11.82
CA PRO A 147 8.82 20.54 10.94
C PRO A 147 7.90 19.87 9.92
N CYS A 148 6.63 19.64 10.28
CA CYS A 148 5.60 19.09 9.40
C CYS A 148 5.34 19.96 8.14
N GLU A 149 5.42 21.28 8.25
CA GLU A 149 5.24 22.20 7.13
C GLU A 149 6.47 22.19 6.20
N LYS A 150 7.67 22.03 6.77
CA LYS A 150 8.94 21.98 6.01
C LYS A 150 9.03 20.76 5.09
N VAL A 151 8.43 19.64 5.47
CA VAL A 151 8.41 18.39 4.68
C VAL A 151 7.10 18.17 3.94
N CYS A 152 6.20 19.16 3.95
CA CYS A 152 4.88 19.03 3.36
C CYS A 152 4.98 18.81 1.84
N ARG A 153 4.37 17.72 1.33
CA ARG A 153 4.32 17.44 -0.12
C ARG A 153 3.66 18.56 -0.91
N ARG A 154 2.68 19.26 -0.33
CA ARG A 154 2.04 20.42 -0.98
C ARG A 154 3.03 21.57 -1.21
N GLY A 155 4.04 21.71 -0.35
CA GLY A 155 5.09 22.72 -0.50
C GLY A 155 5.95 22.56 -1.76
N THR A 156 6.01 21.36 -2.35
CA THR A 156 6.73 21.14 -3.63
C THR A 156 5.85 21.38 -4.85
N VAL A 157 4.54 21.57 -4.64
CA VAL A 157 3.53 21.86 -5.66
C VAL A 157 3.33 23.37 -5.78
N ASP A 158 2.92 24.02 -4.70
CA ASP A 158 2.69 25.46 -4.62
C ASP A 158 3.20 26.04 -3.29
N SER A 159 2.50 25.81 -2.18
CA SER A 159 2.85 26.27 -0.84
C SER A 159 2.41 25.25 0.20
N ALA A 160 3.23 25.08 1.24
CA ALA A 160 2.94 24.13 2.30
C ALA A 160 1.56 24.40 2.94
N VAL A 161 0.94 23.33 3.44
CA VAL A 161 -0.24 23.45 4.30
C VAL A 161 0.17 24.18 5.57
N SER A 162 -0.65 25.14 6.02
CA SER A 162 -0.46 25.85 7.30
C SER A 162 -0.87 24.97 8.49
N ILE A 163 -0.23 23.81 8.63
CA ILE A 163 -0.57 22.78 9.60
C ILE A 163 -0.60 23.36 11.01
N ARG A 164 0.43 24.13 11.40
CA ARG A 164 0.52 24.69 12.76
C ARG A 164 -0.65 25.63 13.05
N GLU A 165 -1.08 26.42 12.07
CA GLU A 165 -2.24 27.30 12.21
C GLU A 165 -3.53 26.51 12.39
N ILE A 166 -3.73 25.46 11.60
CA ILE A 166 -4.90 24.58 11.71
C ILE A 166 -4.95 23.90 13.08
N LEU A 167 -3.83 23.36 13.56
CA LEU A 167 -3.74 22.72 14.87
C LEU A 167 -4.04 23.71 16.01
N ARG A 168 -3.54 24.95 15.93
CA ARG A 168 -3.86 26.00 16.91
C ARG A 168 -5.35 26.34 16.94
N ARG A 169 -5.96 26.54 15.77
CA ARG A 169 -7.40 26.80 15.68
C ARG A 169 -8.21 25.67 16.30
N LEU A 170 -7.89 24.41 15.97
CA LEU A 170 -8.52 23.23 16.57
C LEU A 170 -8.36 23.18 18.09
N ALA A 171 -7.17 23.54 18.60
CA ALA A 171 -6.91 23.58 20.03
C ALA A 171 -7.76 24.64 20.77
N GLU A 172 -7.98 25.79 20.15
CA GLU A 172 -8.73 26.93 20.70
C GLU A 172 -10.27 26.77 20.63
N MET A 173 -10.78 25.81 19.87
CA MET A 173 -12.23 25.56 19.77
C MET A 173 -12.81 25.04 21.09
N ASP A 174 -13.96 25.54 21.51
CA ASP A 174 -14.67 25.06 22.71
C ASP A 174 -15.52 23.81 22.41
N ILE A 175 -14.85 22.67 22.16
CA ILE A 175 -15.49 21.39 21.82
C ILE A 175 -15.08 20.32 22.82
N PRO A 176 -15.98 19.66 23.57
CA PRO A 176 -15.59 18.58 24.49
C PRO A 176 -14.74 17.51 23.79
N VAL A 177 -13.62 17.12 24.42
CA VAL A 177 -12.66 16.18 23.81
C VAL A 177 -12.54 14.92 24.63
N THR A 178 -12.51 13.79 23.95
CA THR A 178 -12.01 12.51 24.50
C THR A 178 -10.75 12.16 23.73
N ALA A 179 -9.64 11.88 24.42
CA ALA A 179 -8.39 11.54 23.74
C ALA A 179 -8.57 10.24 22.93
N ASP A 180 -8.27 10.31 21.63
CA ASP A 180 -8.31 9.16 20.73
C ASP A 180 -6.88 8.62 20.52
N PRO A 181 -6.55 7.40 20.99
CA PRO A 181 -5.22 6.82 20.81
C PRO A 181 -4.69 6.83 19.37
N ALA A 182 -5.56 6.82 18.36
CA ALA A 182 -5.17 6.93 16.94
C ALA A 182 -4.47 8.27 16.60
N GLY A 183 -4.53 9.25 17.51
CA GLY A 183 -3.82 10.52 17.39
C GLY A 183 -2.32 10.41 17.59
N ARG A 184 -1.83 9.34 18.23
CA ARG A 184 -0.40 9.05 18.37
C ARG A 184 0.00 7.96 17.39
N GLU A 185 0.81 8.32 16.41
CA GLU A 185 1.31 7.42 15.37
C GLU A 185 2.84 7.43 15.39
N VAL A 186 3.43 6.38 15.97
CA VAL A 186 4.88 6.19 16.02
C VAL A 186 5.29 5.36 14.79
N PRO A 187 6.04 5.92 13.82
CA PRO A 187 6.44 5.17 12.65
C PRO A 187 7.33 4.00 13.03
N ASP A 188 7.02 2.80 12.53
CA ASP A 188 7.94 1.67 12.61
C ASP A 188 9.14 1.93 11.68
N LYS A 189 10.32 2.07 12.28
CA LYS A 189 11.58 2.31 11.55
C LYS A 189 12.11 1.06 10.86
N ALA A 190 11.66 -0.13 11.27
CA ALA A 190 12.04 -1.38 10.63
C ALA A 190 11.17 -1.66 9.40
N ALA A 191 9.91 -1.19 9.40
CA ALA A 191 9.02 -1.33 8.26
C ALA A 191 9.51 -0.55 7.04
N PHE A 192 9.38 -1.17 5.86
CA PHE A 192 9.57 -0.49 4.58
C PHE A 192 8.61 0.70 4.47
N SER A 193 9.09 1.79 3.89
CA SER A 193 8.29 3.00 3.66
C SER A 193 8.60 3.57 2.28
N SER A 194 7.66 3.37 1.35
CA SER A 194 7.73 3.97 0.02
C SER A 194 7.57 5.49 0.09
N ARG A 195 8.09 6.16 -0.93
CA ARG A 195 7.99 7.62 -1.09
C ARG A 195 7.54 7.99 -2.50
N LEU A 196 6.67 8.99 -2.62
CA LEU A 196 6.14 9.49 -3.91
C LEU A 196 7.20 10.05 -4.87
N GLY A 197 8.41 10.38 -4.38
CA GLY A 197 9.43 11.05 -5.17
C GLY A 197 9.07 12.50 -5.50
N ALA A 198 9.64 13.02 -6.60
CA ALA A 198 9.32 14.35 -7.11
C ALA A 198 8.06 14.33 -7.99
N PHE A 199 7.29 15.43 -7.98
CA PHE A 199 6.17 15.60 -8.90
C PHE A 199 6.63 16.25 -10.21
N SER A 200 6.13 15.76 -11.34
CA SER A 200 6.37 16.37 -12.65
C SER A 200 5.70 17.76 -12.75
N PRO A 201 6.14 18.65 -13.67
CA PRO A 201 5.48 19.94 -13.87
C PRO A 201 3.97 19.82 -14.16
N ALA A 202 3.57 18.82 -14.96
CA ALA A 202 2.17 18.55 -15.26
C ALA A 202 1.39 18.11 -14.01
N GLU A 203 1.98 17.26 -13.18
CA GLU A 203 1.38 16.85 -11.91
C GLU A 203 1.21 18.02 -10.95
N LYS A 204 2.23 18.87 -10.80
CA LYS A 204 2.15 20.05 -9.92
C LYS A 204 1.02 20.97 -10.34
N LEU A 205 0.92 21.27 -11.64
CA LEU A 205 -0.14 22.11 -12.18
C LEU A 205 -1.53 21.52 -11.90
N ARG A 206 -1.68 20.19 -12.03
CA ARG A 206 -2.93 19.49 -11.72
C ARG A 206 -3.24 19.52 -10.22
N LEU A 207 -2.30 19.09 -9.37
CA LEU A 207 -2.47 19.04 -7.91
C LEU A 207 -2.80 20.41 -7.31
N ALA A 208 -2.21 21.49 -7.85
CA ALA A 208 -2.49 22.86 -7.44
C ALA A 208 -3.96 23.26 -7.68
N ARG A 209 -4.54 22.82 -8.80
CA ARG A 209 -5.95 23.13 -9.17
C ARG A 209 -6.96 22.23 -8.47
N ASP A 210 -6.65 20.93 -8.36
CA ASP A 210 -7.63 19.91 -8.02
C ASP A 210 -7.79 19.73 -6.51
N THR A 211 -6.78 20.09 -5.71
CA THR A 211 -6.86 19.94 -4.25
C THR A 211 -7.44 21.20 -3.60
N LYS A 212 -8.77 21.20 -3.42
CA LYS A 212 -9.58 22.29 -2.83
C LYS A 212 -10.19 21.92 -1.47
N THR A 213 -9.47 21.19 -0.63
CA THR A 213 -9.94 20.91 0.74
C THR A 213 -9.75 22.12 1.66
N PRO A 214 -10.51 22.25 2.76
CA PRO A 214 -10.36 23.35 3.72
C PRO A 214 -8.91 23.58 4.20
N SER A 215 -8.15 22.52 4.43
CA SER A 215 -6.73 22.56 4.83
C SER A 215 -5.77 22.72 3.67
N ARG A 216 -6.21 22.44 2.43
CA ARG A 216 -5.39 22.26 1.22
C ARG A 216 -4.50 21.00 1.21
N CYS A 217 -4.69 20.08 2.15
CA CYS A 217 -3.89 18.86 2.29
C CYS A 217 -3.98 17.96 1.05
N LEU A 218 -2.83 17.40 0.66
CA LEU A 218 -2.80 16.40 -0.40
C LEU A 218 -3.28 15.03 0.06
N HIS A 219 -3.47 14.76 1.36
CA HIS A 219 -3.77 13.41 1.89
C HIS A 219 -2.84 12.36 1.29
N CYS A 220 -1.53 12.61 1.39
CA CYS A 220 -0.49 11.81 0.75
C CYS A 220 -0.28 10.43 1.38
N ALA A 221 -0.69 10.24 2.64
CA ALA A 221 -0.58 8.95 3.29
C ALA A 221 -1.39 7.89 2.54
N CYS A 222 -0.84 6.68 2.47
CA CYS A 222 -1.56 5.54 1.95
C CYS A 222 -2.61 5.07 2.96
N LEU A 223 -3.84 4.81 2.48
CA LEU A 223 -4.92 4.28 3.31
C LEU A 223 -4.61 2.85 3.80
N ALA A 224 -3.99 2.03 2.96
CA ALA A 224 -3.63 0.65 3.29
C ALA A 224 -2.31 0.51 4.08
N ARG A 225 -1.82 1.57 4.74
CA ARG A 225 -0.45 1.55 5.33
C ARG A 225 -0.26 0.50 6.43
N HIS A 226 -1.34 0.06 7.07
CA HIS A 226 -1.31 -0.90 8.18
C HIS A 226 -1.56 -2.36 7.75
N ASP A 227 -2.02 -2.59 6.51
CA ASP A 227 -2.40 -3.91 5.98
C ASP A 227 -1.89 -4.17 4.55
N CYS A 228 -0.94 -3.35 4.07
CA CYS A 228 -0.35 -3.48 2.75
C CYS A 228 0.62 -4.67 2.66
N ARG A 229 0.17 -5.75 2.04
CA ARG A 229 0.97 -6.97 1.79
C ARG A 229 2.27 -6.70 1.01
N LEU A 230 2.28 -5.71 0.10
CA LEU A 230 3.51 -5.30 -0.59
C LEU A 230 4.54 -4.68 0.38
N ARG A 231 4.08 -3.86 1.34
CA ARG A 231 4.93 -3.26 2.38
C ARG A 231 5.50 -4.34 3.28
N ASP A 232 4.69 -5.32 3.66
CA ASP A 232 5.12 -6.45 4.49
C ASP A 232 6.17 -7.29 3.77
N ALA A 233 5.95 -7.61 2.49
CA ALA A 233 6.91 -8.35 1.69
C ALA A 233 8.23 -7.59 1.54
N ALA A 234 8.19 -6.29 1.25
CA ALA A 234 9.38 -5.46 1.15
C ALA A 234 10.16 -5.40 2.48
N THR A 235 9.44 -5.29 3.59
CA THR A 235 10.02 -5.32 4.95
C THR A 235 10.69 -6.66 5.24
N ALA A 236 10.02 -7.78 4.94
CA ALA A 236 10.52 -9.12 5.18
C ALA A 236 11.82 -9.42 4.39
N PHE A 237 11.96 -8.86 3.19
CA PHE A 237 13.18 -8.99 2.38
C PHE A 237 14.24 -7.91 2.67
N GLY A 238 14.00 -7.03 3.66
CA GLY A 238 14.97 -6.01 4.05
C GLY A 238 15.19 -4.91 3.01
N LEU A 239 14.24 -4.71 2.09
CA LEU A 239 14.32 -3.65 1.09
C LEU A 239 14.21 -2.28 1.79
N ARG A 240 15.00 -1.31 1.35
CA ARG A 240 14.97 0.07 1.89
C ARG A 240 14.56 1.10 0.85
N THR A 241 15.07 0.93 -0.36
CA THR A 241 14.81 1.81 -1.50
C THR A 241 14.84 0.97 -2.78
N PRO A 242 13.91 1.19 -3.72
CA PRO A 242 13.90 0.42 -4.96
C PRO A 242 15.18 0.64 -5.79
N GLU A 243 15.83 -0.43 -6.23
CA GLU A 243 17.07 -0.33 -7.03
C GLU A 243 16.77 0.21 -8.43
N PHE A 244 15.67 -0.24 -9.03
CA PHE A 244 15.26 0.16 -10.39
C PHE A 244 14.66 1.58 -10.48
N GLY A 245 14.54 2.27 -9.34
CA GLY A 245 13.84 3.55 -9.21
C GLY A 245 12.34 3.44 -9.46
N VAL A 246 11.56 4.46 -9.04
CA VAL A 246 10.14 4.52 -9.39
C VAL A 246 10.00 4.97 -10.84
N ARG A 247 9.46 4.10 -11.69
CA ARG A 247 9.26 4.32 -13.14
C ARG A 247 7.82 4.67 -13.50
N SER A 248 6.86 4.37 -12.62
CA SER A 248 5.45 4.65 -12.85
C SER A 248 5.22 6.15 -13.11
N GLU A 249 4.74 6.45 -14.31
CA GLU A 249 4.31 7.80 -14.70
C GLU A 249 2.86 8.08 -14.31
N LEU A 250 2.20 7.12 -13.65
CA LEU A 250 0.81 7.28 -13.23
C LEU A 250 0.70 8.43 -12.20
N PRO A 251 -0.26 9.34 -12.39
CA PRO A 251 -0.35 10.53 -11.57
C PRO A 251 -0.82 10.19 -10.15
N PHE A 252 -0.10 10.73 -9.16
CA PHE A 252 -0.48 10.62 -7.74
C PHE A 252 -1.86 11.24 -7.47
N LYS A 253 -2.69 10.67 -6.60
CA LYS A 253 -4.02 11.20 -6.24
C LYS A 253 -4.99 11.31 -7.43
N GLU A 254 -4.82 10.51 -8.47
CA GLU A 254 -5.90 10.24 -9.42
C GLU A 254 -6.83 9.18 -8.84
N ARG A 255 -7.49 9.52 -7.73
CA ARG A 255 -8.46 8.67 -7.05
C ARG A 255 -9.78 8.68 -7.81
N ARG A 256 -10.31 7.49 -8.08
CA ARG A 256 -11.58 7.29 -8.76
C ARG A 256 -12.51 6.54 -7.83
N THR A 257 -13.63 7.16 -7.43
CA THR A 257 -14.71 6.45 -6.76
C THR A 257 -15.33 5.49 -7.76
N VAL A 258 -15.35 4.21 -7.39
CA VAL A 258 -15.82 3.10 -8.22
C VAL A 258 -17.28 2.79 -7.92
N ALA A 259 -17.57 2.44 -6.67
CA ALA A 259 -18.89 2.08 -6.18
C ALA A 259 -18.95 2.32 -4.67
N GLY A 260 -19.95 3.06 -4.18
CA GLY A 260 -20.06 3.40 -2.76
C GLY A 260 -18.79 4.09 -2.24
N CYS A 261 -18.13 3.46 -1.26
CA CYS A 261 -16.89 3.93 -0.64
C CYS A 261 -15.62 3.37 -1.31
N LEU A 262 -15.75 2.54 -2.35
CA LEU A 262 -14.63 1.93 -3.04
C LEU A 262 -13.87 2.95 -3.89
N VAL A 263 -12.59 3.12 -3.62
CA VAL A 263 -11.69 4.05 -4.32
C VAL A 263 -10.55 3.29 -4.99
N PHE A 264 -10.34 3.58 -6.27
CA PHE A 264 -9.22 3.09 -7.05
C PHE A 264 -8.20 4.22 -7.32
N GLU A 265 -6.94 4.01 -6.95
CA GLU A 265 -5.81 4.90 -7.23
C GLU A 265 -4.74 4.15 -8.04
N PRO A 266 -4.70 4.33 -9.39
CA PRO A 266 -3.86 3.52 -10.28
C PRO A 266 -2.37 3.57 -9.96
N ALA A 267 -1.85 4.70 -9.49
CA ALA A 267 -0.43 4.88 -9.18
C ALA A 267 0.10 3.93 -8.09
N LYS A 268 -0.79 3.33 -7.30
CA LYS A 268 -0.44 2.36 -6.25
C LYS A 268 -0.54 0.91 -6.73
N CYS A 269 -1.04 0.67 -7.94
CA CYS A 269 -1.29 -0.67 -8.47
C CYS A 269 0.01 -1.38 -8.86
N ILE A 270 0.10 -2.67 -8.55
CA ILE A 270 1.20 -3.56 -8.98
C ILE A 270 0.77 -4.54 -10.07
N HIS A 271 -0.35 -4.26 -10.75
CA HIS A 271 -0.88 -5.06 -11.86
C HIS A 271 -1.10 -6.54 -11.55
N CYS A 272 -1.43 -6.87 -10.29
CA CYS A 272 -1.61 -8.26 -9.85
C CYS A 272 -2.80 -8.97 -10.54
N GLY A 273 -3.79 -8.20 -10.99
CA GLY A 273 -4.98 -8.70 -11.70
C GLY A 273 -6.10 -9.25 -10.83
N LEU A 274 -5.97 -9.29 -9.51
CA LEU A 274 -7.00 -9.86 -8.63
C LEU A 274 -8.37 -9.20 -8.82
N CYS A 275 -8.44 -7.88 -8.95
CA CYS A 275 -9.69 -7.18 -9.25
C CYS A 275 -10.22 -7.43 -10.67
N VAL A 276 -9.36 -7.77 -11.62
CA VAL A 276 -9.76 -8.09 -13.02
C VAL A 276 -10.34 -9.49 -13.11
N TYR A 277 -9.71 -10.46 -12.43
CA TYR A 277 -10.10 -11.87 -12.54
C TYR A 277 -11.26 -12.26 -11.62
N ASN A 278 -11.59 -11.45 -10.62
CA ASN A 278 -12.63 -11.72 -9.62
C ASN A 278 -13.80 -10.73 -9.71
N THR A 279 -13.95 -10.05 -10.84
CA THR A 279 -15.11 -9.20 -11.10
C THR A 279 -15.52 -9.37 -12.56
N GLU A 280 -16.69 -9.95 -12.78
CA GLU A 280 -17.27 -10.10 -14.11
C GLU A 280 -17.66 -8.72 -14.67
N ASP A 281 -17.30 -8.44 -15.92
CA ASP A 281 -17.55 -7.17 -16.61
C ASP A 281 -17.14 -5.90 -15.81
N GLY A 282 -16.14 -6.03 -14.93
CA GLY A 282 -15.62 -4.96 -14.07
C GLY A 282 -14.27 -4.39 -14.56
N PHE A 283 -13.24 -4.53 -13.73
CA PHE A 283 -11.88 -4.07 -14.09
C PHE A 283 -11.31 -4.88 -15.27
N THR A 284 -10.47 -4.24 -16.07
CA THR A 284 -9.75 -4.88 -17.18
C THR A 284 -8.33 -4.35 -17.35
N PHE A 285 -7.52 -5.04 -18.16
CA PHE A 285 -6.20 -4.59 -18.55
C PHE A 285 -6.25 -3.79 -19.85
N ARG A 286 -5.56 -2.66 -19.89
CA ARG A 286 -5.35 -1.85 -21.10
C ARG A 286 -3.86 -1.68 -21.36
N GLY A 287 -3.45 -1.81 -22.63
CA GLY A 287 -2.03 -1.73 -23.01
C GLY A 287 -1.29 -3.06 -22.89
N ARG A 288 0.03 -3.04 -23.08
CA ARG A 288 0.93 -4.21 -23.00
C ARG A 288 2.32 -3.80 -22.51
N GLY A 289 3.05 -4.75 -21.92
CA GLY A 289 4.39 -4.52 -21.37
C GLY A 289 4.36 -3.42 -20.30
N PHE A 290 5.36 -2.53 -20.31
CA PHE A 290 5.47 -1.42 -19.35
C PHE A 290 4.35 -0.37 -19.44
N SER A 291 3.54 -0.37 -20.51
CA SER A 291 2.38 0.53 -20.63
C SER A 291 1.07 -0.09 -20.14
N MET A 292 1.12 -1.32 -19.62
CA MET A 292 -0.05 -2.01 -19.11
C MET A 292 -0.61 -1.29 -17.88
N GLN A 293 -1.93 -1.13 -17.85
CA GLN A 293 -2.65 -0.51 -16.75
C GLN A 293 -3.90 -1.32 -16.42
N VAL A 294 -4.25 -1.37 -15.14
CA VAL A 294 -5.59 -1.78 -14.71
C VAL A 294 -6.51 -0.58 -14.83
N VAL A 295 -7.63 -0.74 -15.53
CA VAL A 295 -8.62 0.30 -15.74
C VAL A 295 -10.02 -0.24 -15.44
N LEU A 296 -10.92 0.66 -15.07
CA LEU A 296 -12.34 0.38 -14.95
C LEU A 296 -13.09 1.21 -16.00
N PRO A 297 -13.69 0.57 -17.02
CA PRO A 297 -14.58 1.25 -17.95
C PRO A 297 -15.75 1.92 -17.21
N GLU A 298 -16.27 3.02 -17.73
CA GLU A 298 -17.32 3.78 -17.05
C GLU A 298 -18.63 3.00 -16.99
N GLU A 299 -18.95 2.31 -18.08
CA GLU A 299 -20.05 1.37 -18.24
C GLU A 299 -19.99 0.17 -17.28
N SER A 300 -18.79 -0.17 -16.79
CA SER A 300 -18.53 -1.32 -15.93
C SER A 300 -18.61 -1.02 -14.43
N ARG A 301 -18.78 0.25 -14.03
CA ARG A 301 -18.77 0.64 -12.60
C ARG A 301 -19.81 -0.10 -11.77
N GLY A 302 -20.98 -0.39 -12.33
CA GLY A 302 -22.08 -1.08 -11.65
C GLY A 302 -21.81 -2.56 -11.33
N HIS A 303 -20.79 -3.17 -11.93
CA HIS A 303 -20.46 -4.58 -11.71
C HIS A 303 -19.41 -4.79 -10.61
N VAL A 304 -18.77 -3.72 -10.14
CA VAL A 304 -17.75 -3.81 -9.09
C VAL A 304 -18.40 -3.69 -7.71
N ARG A 305 -18.12 -4.66 -6.85
CA ARG A 305 -18.57 -4.69 -5.46
C ARG A 305 -17.42 -4.27 -4.52
N GLU A 306 -17.77 -3.77 -3.33
CA GLU A 306 -16.79 -3.29 -2.34
C GLU A 306 -15.87 -4.39 -1.79
N ASP A 307 -16.33 -5.64 -1.77
CA ASP A 307 -15.58 -6.80 -1.28
C ASP A 307 -14.29 -7.09 -2.07
N VAL A 308 -14.22 -6.68 -3.33
CA VAL A 308 -13.00 -6.80 -4.15
C VAL A 308 -11.81 -6.02 -3.56
N ALA A 309 -12.06 -5.01 -2.71
CA ALA A 309 -11.01 -4.27 -2.02
C ALA A 309 -10.13 -5.19 -1.16
N ALA A 310 -10.72 -6.20 -0.52
CA ALA A 310 -10.02 -7.15 0.33
C ALA A 310 -9.00 -8.01 -0.44
N LEU A 311 -9.15 -8.12 -1.77
CA LEU A 311 -8.21 -8.83 -2.63
C LEU A 311 -6.99 -7.97 -2.99
N CYS A 312 -7.06 -6.64 -2.86
CA CYS A 312 -5.96 -5.78 -3.27
C CYS A 312 -4.76 -5.94 -2.31
N PRO A 313 -3.58 -6.35 -2.80
CA PRO A 313 -2.39 -6.50 -1.94
C PRO A 313 -1.69 -5.17 -1.60
N THR A 314 -2.30 -4.05 -1.99
CA THR A 314 -1.74 -2.69 -1.89
C THR A 314 -2.87 -1.70 -1.58
N GLY A 315 -2.55 -0.42 -1.41
CA GLY A 315 -3.56 0.65 -1.30
C GLY A 315 -4.11 1.15 -2.63
N ALA A 316 -4.00 0.38 -3.73
CA ALA A 316 -4.54 0.78 -5.02
C ALA A 316 -6.06 0.71 -5.09
N LEU A 317 -6.67 -0.23 -4.37
CA LEU A 317 -8.11 -0.40 -4.31
C LEU A 317 -8.49 -0.61 -2.85
N CYS A 318 -9.20 0.35 -2.27
CA CYS A 318 -9.50 0.39 -0.83
C CYS A 318 -10.84 1.07 -0.58
N LEU A 319 -11.38 0.90 0.62
CA LEU A 319 -12.58 1.58 1.08
C LEU A 319 -12.17 2.89 1.77
N GLU A 320 -12.76 4.02 1.36
CA GLU A 320 -12.57 5.34 1.95
C GLU A 320 -13.78 5.63 2.85
N GLY A 321 -13.59 5.64 4.17
CA GLY A 321 -14.64 5.84 5.18
C GLY A 321 -14.13 6.54 6.44
#